data_AF-A0A9D2Z1J2-F1
#
_entry.id   AF-A0A9D2Z1J2-F1
#
_cell.length_a   1.000
_cell.length_b   1.000
_cell.length_c   1.000
_cell.angle_alpha   90.00
_cell.angle_beta   90.00
_cell.angle_gamma   90.00
#
_symmetry.space_group_name_H-M   'P 1'
#
loop_
_entity.id
_entity.type
_entity.pdbx_description
1 polymer ?
#
loop_
_entity_poly.entity_id
_entity_poly.type
_entity_poly.pdbx_seq_one_letter_code
_entity_poly.pdbx_strand_id
1 'polypeptide(L)'
;MPKALNVRVTTVDAELEFAIQPNTIGKQLFDQVVKTIGLREVWYFGLQHVDTKGYPTWLKLEKKVSQQDIKKENPLQFKFRAKFFPEDVSEELIQEITQRLFFLQVKDNILSDEIYCPPETAVLLASYAVQAKFGDYNKEIHQPGYLVSERLLPQRVLEQHKLSREQWEERIQVWHEEHFGMLKEDAMMEYLKISQDLEMYGVNYFDIKNKKGTDLRLGVDALGLNIYERDDRLTPKIGFPWSEIRNISFNDKKFIIKPIDKKSPDFVFYAPRLRINKRILHLCMGNHELYMRRRKPDTIEVQQMKAQAKEEKHQKQMERAQLENEKKRREAIEKEKEQVERDKQDLMIKLFQFEEKNKKAEKELQEQLQRAMMLEQERRRASEEAARLERERQAALLAKEELARQAESQKKTQEQLAAELAEHSAKIALLEEARRRKEEEAATWQHRAREAQDDLVRTKEELDMATTIPPPPPPPPMYDHGDENYSDSEENYSEHSAELNMEGINDHRKEEERLTEAEKNERVQKQLKALTSELAQARDETKNTQNDLLHSENVRAGRDKYKTLRQIRQGNTKQRIDEFEAL
;
A
#
# COMPACT_ATOMS: atom_id res chain seq x y z
N MET A 1 -33.57 -39.67 28.16
CA MET A 1 -32.97 -39.24 26.88
C MET A 1 -31.50 -39.68 26.87
N PRO A 2 -30.87 -39.91 25.71
CA PRO A 2 -29.41 -40.06 25.62
C PRO A 2 -28.73 -38.79 26.14
N LYS A 3 -27.64 -38.92 26.91
CA LYS A 3 -26.85 -37.75 27.35
C LYS A 3 -25.94 -37.33 26.21
N ALA A 4 -26.02 -36.07 25.78
CA ALA A 4 -25.14 -35.51 24.75
C ALA A 4 -23.67 -35.52 25.21
N LEU A 5 -22.76 -35.56 24.24
CA LEU A 5 -21.32 -35.55 24.44
C LEU A 5 -20.77 -34.19 23.98
N ASN A 6 -20.16 -33.43 24.89
CA ASN A 6 -19.51 -32.17 24.53
C ASN A 6 -18.20 -32.46 23.79
N VAL A 7 -17.91 -31.69 22.75
CA VAL A 7 -16.75 -31.82 21.88
C VAL A 7 -16.10 -30.46 21.70
N ARG A 8 -14.76 -30.42 21.73
CA ARG A 8 -13.95 -29.29 21.29
C ARG A 8 -13.14 -29.74 20.08
N VAL A 9 -13.21 -28.94 19.01
CA VAL A 9 -12.36 -29.10 17.83
C VAL A 9 -11.50 -27.86 17.65
N THR A 10 -10.20 -28.01 17.83
CA THR A 10 -9.21 -26.93 17.65
C THR A 10 -8.61 -27.03 16.25
N THR A 11 -8.78 -26.00 15.41
CA THR A 11 -8.06 -25.87 14.13
C THR A 11 -6.62 -25.40 14.42
N VAL A 12 -5.99 -24.64 13.52
CA VAL A 12 -4.73 -23.92 13.79
C VAL A 12 -4.96 -22.45 14.17
N ASP A 13 -6.21 -21.98 14.14
CA ASP A 13 -6.60 -20.57 14.29
C ASP A 13 -7.96 -20.33 14.99
N ALA A 14 -8.73 -21.38 15.31
CA ALA A 14 -10.03 -21.33 15.96
C ALA A 14 -10.26 -22.53 16.89
N GLU A 15 -11.15 -22.37 17.87
CA GLU A 15 -11.72 -23.47 18.66
C GLU A 15 -13.24 -23.51 18.48
N LEU A 16 -13.78 -24.68 18.15
CA LEU A 16 -15.21 -24.92 18.01
C LEU A 16 -15.68 -25.82 19.15
N GLU A 17 -16.62 -25.35 19.98
CA GLU A 17 -17.28 -26.17 21.01
C GLU A 17 -18.76 -26.41 20.68
N PHE A 18 -19.18 -27.67 20.72
CA PHE A 18 -20.57 -28.07 20.51
C PHE A 18 -20.87 -29.45 21.11
N ALA A 19 -22.15 -29.81 21.19
CA ALA A 19 -22.60 -31.10 21.72
C ALA A 19 -23.05 -32.04 20.60
N ILE A 20 -22.49 -33.25 20.55
CA ILE A 20 -22.89 -34.32 19.62
C ILE A 20 -23.76 -35.37 20.31
N GLN A 21 -24.50 -36.16 19.52
CA GLN A 21 -25.30 -37.27 20.02
C GLN A 21 -24.45 -38.55 20.18
N PRO A 22 -24.75 -39.46 21.12
CA PRO A 22 -23.98 -40.68 21.32
C PRO A 22 -23.90 -41.63 20.10
N ASN A 23 -24.79 -41.46 19.11
CA ASN A 23 -24.82 -42.20 17.85
C ASN A 23 -24.09 -41.50 16.69
N THR A 24 -23.62 -40.26 16.85
CA THR A 24 -22.91 -39.48 15.82
C THR A 24 -21.68 -40.23 15.30
N ILE A 25 -21.54 -40.33 13.98
CA ILE A 25 -20.38 -40.93 13.31
C ILE A 25 -19.29 -39.89 13.00
N GLY A 26 -18.07 -40.36 12.78
CA GLY A 26 -16.92 -39.48 12.51
C GLY A 26 -17.13 -38.58 11.31
N LYS A 27 -17.85 -39.04 10.27
CA LYS A 27 -18.31 -38.22 9.15
C LYS A 27 -19.08 -37.00 9.65
N GLN A 28 -20.19 -37.21 10.36
CA GLN A 28 -21.05 -36.12 10.82
C GLN A 28 -20.32 -35.09 11.70
N LEU A 29 -19.35 -35.53 12.52
CA LEU A 29 -18.50 -34.61 13.29
C LEU A 29 -17.51 -33.84 12.39
N PHE A 30 -16.99 -34.48 11.35
CA PHE A 30 -16.08 -33.87 10.38
C PHE A 30 -16.83 -32.87 9.46
N ASP A 31 -17.93 -33.31 8.83
CA ASP A 31 -18.84 -32.49 8.01
C ASP A 31 -19.24 -31.20 8.74
N GLN A 32 -19.58 -31.31 10.03
CA GLN A 32 -19.97 -30.16 10.85
C GLN A 32 -18.81 -29.17 11.03
N VAL A 33 -17.56 -29.64 11.16
CA VAL A 33 -16.38 -28.78 11.29
C VAL A 33 -16.08 -28.07 9.98
N VAL A 34 -16.02 -28.80 8.85
CA VAL A 34 -15.64 -28.23 7.55
C VAL A 34 -16.64 -27.19 7.05
N LYS A 35 -17.95 -27.46 7.21
CA LYS A 35 -19.03 -26.50 6.91
C LYS A 35 -19.07 -25.30 7.86
N THR A 36 -18.54 -25.42 9.08
CA THR A 36 -18.41 -24.26 10.00
C THR A 36 -17.26 -23.33 9.59
N ILE A 37 -16.33 -23.79 8.74
CA ILE A 37 -15.16 -23.01 8.27
C ILE A 37 -15.12 -22.80 6.75
N GLY A 38 -16.13 -23.27 6.00
CA GLY A 38 -16.23 -23.12 4.53
C GLY A 38 -15.19 -23.89 3.72
N LEU A 39 -14.70 -25.04 4.21
CA LEU A 39 -13.59 -25.78 3.58
C LEU A 39 -14.06 -27.00 2.78
N ARG A 40 -14.01 -26.89 1.45
CA ARG A 40 -14.44 -27.90 0.48
C ARG A 40 -13.35 -28.91 0.11
N GLU A 41 -12.07 -28.55 0.28
CA GLU A 41 -10.89 -29.39 -0.06
C GLU A 41 -10.59 -30.46 1.01
N VAL A 42 -11.65 -31.10 1.48
CA VAL A 42 -11.69 -31.93 2.68
C VAL A 42 -10.78 -33.16 2.64
N TRP A 43 -10.42 -33.60 1.43
CA TRP A 43 -9.57 -34.77 1.18
C TRP A 43 -8.15 -34.64 1.74
N TYR A 44 -7.67 -33.43 2.05
CA TYR A 44 -6.40 -33.25 2.76
C TYR A 44 -6.49 -33.46 4.28
N PHE A 45 -7.67 -33.29 4.89
CA PHE A 45 -7.82 -33.07 6.32
C PHE A 45 -8.30 -34.29 7.12
N GLY A 46 -8.27 -34.15 8.45
CA GLY A 46 -8.85 -35.11 9.36
C GLY A 46 -8.95 -34.56 10.78
N LEU A 47 -9.67 -35.30 11.63
CA LEU A 47 -9.74 -35.04 13.07
C LEU A 47 -8.78 -35.98 13.80
N GLN A 48 -7.77 -35.43 14.46
CA GLN A 48 -6.84 -36.16 15.32
C GLN A 48 -7.29 -36.05 16.78
N HIS A 49 -7.32 -37.18 17.50
CA HIS A 49 -7.59 -37.23 18.94
C HIS A 49 -6.48 -38.00 19.67
N VAL A 50 -6.45 -37.89 21.00
CA VAL A 50 -5.67 -38.78 21.87
C VAL A 50 -6.54 -39.97 22.26
N ASP A 51 -5.99 -41.18 22.22
CA ASP A 51 -6.69 -42.39 22.68
C ASP A 51 -6.54 -42.62 24.20
N THR A 52 -7.22 -43.62 24.75
CA THR A 52 -7.10 -43.99 26.18
C THR A 52 -5.69 -44.41 26.62
N LYS A 53 -4.75 -44.58 25.68
CA LYS A 53 -3.34 -45.00 25.90
C LYS A 53 -2.35 -43.87 25.61
N GLY A 54 -2.82 -42.64 25.41
CA GLY A 54 -1.98 -41.46 25.21
C GLY A 54 -1.43 -41.27 23.78
N TYR A 55 -1.90 -42.03 22.79
CA TYR A 55 -1.37 -41.98 21.42
C TYR A 55 -2.22 -41.12 20.47
N PRO A 56 -1.61 -40.24 19.65
CA PRO A 56 -2.32 -39.48 18.63
C PRO A 56 -2.87 -40.40 17.54
N THR A 57 -4.15 -40.24 17.22
CA THR A 57 -4.95 -41.15 16.40
C THR A 57 -5.90 -40.35 15.51
N TRP A 58 -6.02 -40.72 14.24
CA TRP A 58 -7.01 -40.15 13.34
C TRP A 58 -8.37 -40.82 13.54
N LEU A 59 -9.41 -40.01 13.70
CA LEU A 59 -10.81 -40.43 13.75
C LEU A 59 -11.20 -41.12 12.44
N LYS A 60 -11.94 -42.23 12.54
CA LYS A 60 -12.52 -42.95 11.39
C LYS A 60 -13.89 -42.39 11.09
N LEU A 61 -14.17 -42.08 9.83
CA LEU A 61 -15.34 -41.29 9.46
C LEU A 61 -16.60 -42.19 9.44
N GLU A 62 -16.41 -43.44 9.06
CA GLU A 62 -17.41 -44.52 8.99
C GLU A 62 -17.88 -45.05 10.36
N LYS A 63 -17.31 -44.58 11.49
CA LYS A 63 -17.56 -45.15 12.82
C LYS A 63 -18.08 -44.13 13.83
N LYS A 64 -18.93 -44.57 14.76
CA LYS A 64 -19.45 -43.76 15.87
C LYS A 64 -18.31 -43.19 16.70
N VAL A 65 -18.31 -41.88 16.94
CA VAL A 65 -17.26 -41.17 17.70
C VAL A 65 -17.07 -41.80 19.09
N SER A 66 -18.19 -42.13 19.73
CA SER A 66 -18.28 -42.84 21.03
C SER A 66 -17.63 -44.24 21.06
N GLN A 67 -17.22 -44.81 19.93
CA GLN A 67 -16.69 -46.19 19.80
C GLN A 67 -15.21 -46.27 19.39
N GLN A 68 -14.45 -45.16 19.41
CA GLN A 68 -13.09 -45.10 18.83
C GLN A 68 -11.94 -45.01 19.86
N ASP A 69 -12.11 -45.58 21.06
CA ASP A 69 -11.09 -45.62 22.13
C ASP A 69 -10.53 -44.22 22.52
N ILE A 70 -11.37 -43.17 22.38
CA ILE A 70 -11.01 -41.77 22.65
C ILE A 70 -10.82 -41.56 24.15
N LYS A 71 -9.82 -40.74 24.53
CA LYS A 71 -9.60 -40.34 25.93
C LYS A 71 -10.88 -39.69 26.50
N LYS A 72 -11.34 -40.17 27.65
CA LYS A 72 -12.63 -39.78 28.24
C LYS A 72 -12.52 -38.45 28.99
N GLU A 73 -12.64 -37.37 28.24
CA GLU A 73 -12.61 -35.98 28.73
C GLU A 73 -13.95 -35.28 28.45
N ASN A 74 -14.16 -34.12 29.07
CA ASN A 74 -15.36 -33.29 28.88
C ASN A 74 -14.93 -31.81 28.79
N PRO A 75 -14.95 -31.18 27.60
CA PRO A 75 -15.28 -31.78 26.29
C PRO A 75 -14.24 -32.80 25.79
N LEU A 76 -14.66 -33.66 24.87
CA LEU A 76 -13.76 -34.54 24.10
C LEU A 76 -12.88 -33.69 23.17
N GLN A 77 -11.58 -33.93 23.19
CA GLN A 77 -10.58 -33.10 22.50
C GLN A 77 -10.21 -33.65 21.11
N PHE A 78 -10.36 -32.81 20.08
CA PHE A 78 -9.90 -33.08 18.72
C PHE A 78 -9.09 -31.92 18.15
N LYS A 79 -8.11 -32.23 17.31
CA LYS A 79 -7.40 -31.27 16.46
C LYS A 79 -7.80 -31.49 15.00
N PHE A 80 -8.32 -30.46 14.33
CA PHE A 80 -8.51 -30.48 12.87
C PHE A 80 -7.18 -30.14 12.21
N ARG A 81 -6.61 -31.06 11.41
CA ARG A 81 -5.26 -30.94 10.83
C ARG A 81 -5.20 -31.56 9.45
N ALA A 82 -4.33 -31.05 8.59
CA ALA A 82 -3.95 -31.70 7.35
C ALA A 82 -3.26 -33.04 7.67
N LYS A 83 -3.78 -34.11 7.09
CA LYS A 83 -3.36 -35.51 7.20
C LYS A 83 -2.59 -35.95 5.95
N PHE A 84 -2.99 -35.43 4.81
CA PHE A 84 -2.35 -35.61 3.51
C PHE A 84 -1.91 -34.25 2.98
N PHE A 85 -0.88 -34.23 2.14
CA PHE A 85 -0.32 -33.02 1.56
C PHE A 85 -0.53 -33.01 0.04
N PRO A 86 -0.56 -31.83 -0.61
CA PRO A 86 -0.46 -31.74 -2.06
C PRO A 86 0.88 -32.32 -2.56
N GLU A 87 0.92 -32.71 -3.84
CA GLU A 87 2.18 -32.84 -4.56
C GLU A 87 2.76 -31.44 -4.81
N ASP A 88 2.03 -30.53 -5.45
CA ASP A 88 2.43 -29.10 -5.57
C ASP A 88 1.37 -28.14 -4.99
N VAL A 89 1.75 -27.38 -3.96
CA VAL A 89 0.87 -26.43 -3.25
C VAL A 89 0.26 -25.38 -4.17
N SER A 90 0.96 -24.99 -5.24
CA SER A 90 0.52 -23.91 -6.14
C SER A 90 -0.46 -24.33 -7.23
N GLU A 91 -0.54 -25.63 -7.53
CA GLU A 91 -1.46 -26.22 -8.52
C GLU A 91 -2.69 -26.89 -7.87
N GLU A 92 -2.57 -27.25 -6.58
CA GLU A 92 -3.58 -28.03 -5.85
C GLU A 92 -4.41 -27.27 -4.82
N LEU A 93 -3.87 -26.26 -4.11
CA LEU A 93 -4.60 -25.63 -3.00
C LEU A 93 -5.47 -24.47 -3.52
N ILE A 94 -6.78 -24.68 -3.56
CA ILE A 94 -7.72 -23.83 -4.31
C ILE A 94 -8.24 -22.67 -3.45
N GLN A 95 -8.73 -22.95 -2.25
CA GLN A 95 -9.38 -21.98 -1.37
C GLN A 95 -8.40 -21.32 -0.40
N GLU A 96 -8.64 -20.05 -0.08
CA GLU A 96 -7.84 -19.28 0.89
C GLU A 96 -7.86 -19.93 2.29
N ILE A 97 -8.98 -20.51 2.73
CA ILE A 97 -9.04 -21.23 4.01
C ILE A 97 -8.12 -22.45 4.01
N THR A 98 -8.10 -23.23 2.93
CA THR A 98 -7.21 -24.39 2.78
C THR A 98 -5.75 -23.95 2.81
N GLN A 99 -5.39 -22.94 2.00
CA GLN A 99 -4.04 -22.37 1.95
C GLN A 99 -3.61 -21.87 3.34
N ARG A 100 -4.48 -21.14 4.05
CA ARG A 100 -4.25 -20.62 5.41
C ARG A 100 -4.04 -21.72 6.44
N LEU A 101 -4.86 -22.77 6.46
CA LEU A 101 -4.70 -23.88 7.39
C LEU A 101 -3.42 -24.68 7.12
N PHE A 102 -3.06 -24.90 5.83
CA PHE A 102 -1.77 -25.49 5.46
C PHE A 102 -0.60 -24.62 5.89
N PHE A 103 -0.61 -23.32 5.56
CA PHE A 103 0.42 -22.35 5.96
C PHE A 103 0.65 -22.35 7.47
N LEU A 104 -0.42 -22.22 8.26
CA LEU A 104 -0.32 -22.19 9.72
C LEU A 104 0.17 -23.53 10.31
N GLN A 105 -0.27 -24.67 9.78
CA GLN A 105 0.22 -25.98 10.24
C GLN A 105 1.69 -26.20 9.86
N VAL A 106 2.09 -25.91 8.62
CA VAL A 106 3.48 -26.06 8.17
C VAL A 106 4.40 -25.10 8.94
N LYS A 107 3.94 -23.88 9.23
CA LYS A 107 4.65 -22.93 10.08
C LYS A 107 4.80 -23.42 11.52
N ASP A 108 3.76 -23.98 12.14
CA ASP A 108 3.86 -24.56 13.49
C ASP A 108 4.89 -25.72 13.51
N ASN A 109 4.81 -26.63 12.54
CA ASN A 109 5.73 -27.75 12.37
C ASN A 109 7.20 -27.34 12.12
N ILE A 110 7.46 -26.23 11.43
CA ILE A 110 8.81 -25.68 11.24
C ILE A 110 9.30 -25.01 12.54
N LEU A 111 8.46 -24.18 13.17
CA LEU A 111 8.81 -23.47 14.41
C LEU A 111 9.08 -24.42 15.59
N SER A 112 8.48 -25.61 15.57
CA SER A 112 8.69 -26.68 16.55
C SER A 112 9.84 -27.65 16.23
N ASP A 113 10.57 -27.44 15.13
CA ASP A 113 11.59 -28.37 14.60
C ASP A 113 11.04 -29.80 14.33
N GLU A 114 9.71 -29.97 14.11
CA GLU A 114 9.16 -31.23 13.56
C GLU A 114 9.58 -31.42 12.10
N ILE A 115 9.57 -30.33 11.32
CA ILE A 115 10.17 -30.22 9.99
C ILE A 115 11.49 -29.46 10.14
N TYR A 116 12.60 -30.08 9.72
CA TYR A 116 13.87 -29.37 9.63
C TYR A 116 13.79 -28.25 8.59
N CYS A 117 14.30 -27.07 8.97
CA CYS A 117 14.47 -25.93 8.07
C CYS A 117 15.86 -25.31 8.31
N PRO A 118 16.68 -25.10 7.27
CA PRO A 118 17.98 -24.45 7.43
C PRO A 118 17.80 -22.95 7.72
N PRO A 119 18.79 -22.29 8.35
CA PRO A 119 18.59 -20.97 8.97
C PRO A 119 18.23 -19.86 7.98
N GLU A 120 18.87 -19.81 6.80
CA GLU A 120 18.55 -18.84 5.75
C GLU A 120 17.11 -19.00 5.22
N THR A 121 16.65 -20.24 5.06
CA THR A 121 15.25 -20.51 4.67
C THR A 121 14.29 -20.14 5.80
N ALA A 122 14.65 -20.39 7.07
CA ALA A 122 13.82 -20.04 8.22
C ALA A 122 13.59 -18.52 8.35
N VAL A 123 14.61 -17.69 8.05
CA VAL A 123 14.47 -16.22 8.06
C VAL A 123 13.64 -15.71 6.87
N LEU A 124 13.83 -16.28 5.68
CA LEU A 124 13.00 -15.92 4.52
C LEU A 124 11.54 -16.29 4.77
N LEU A 125 11.27 -17.50 5.27
CA LEU A 125 9.94 -17.94 5.69
C LEU A 125 9.36 -17.05 6.81
N ALA A 126 10.17 -16.61 7.77
CA ALA A 126 9.74 -15.67 8.80
C ALA A 126 9.22 -14.35 8.18
N SER A 127 9.92 -13.78 7.20
CA SER A 127 9.49 -12.55 6.53
C SER A 127 8.16 -12.69 5.77
N TYR A 128 7.96 -13.81 5.06
CA TYR A 128 6.67 -14.12 4.43
C TYR A 128 5.56 -14.32 5.47
N ALA A 129 5.85 -14.94 6.62
CA ALA A 129 4.88 -15.10 7.70
C ALA A 129 4.52 -13.76 8.38
N VAL A 130 5.43 -12.78 8.40
CA VAL A 130 5.14 -11.41 8.85
C VAL A 130 4.25 -10.68 7.83
N GLN A 131 4.58 -10.70 6.53
CA GLN A 131 3.72 -10.14 5.47
C GLN A 131 2.30 -10.76 5.50
N ALA A 132 2.20 -12.08 5.65
CA ALA A 132 0.92 -12.79 5.75
C ALA A 132 0.09 -12.38 6.98
N LYS A 133 0.72 -11.98 8.09
CA LYS A 133 0.04 -11.54 9.31
C LYS A 133 -0.33 -10.05 9.24
N PHE A 134 0.66 -9.19 9.07
CA PHE A 134 0.53 -7.74 9.18
C PHE A 134 0.06 -7.10 7.87
N GLY A 135 0.56 -7.57 6.73
CA GLY A 135 0.46 -6.89 5.44
C GLY A 135 1.64 -5.94 5.24
N ASP A 136 1.61 -5.14 4.17
CA ASP A 136 2.72 -4.27 3.75
C ASP A 136 3.35 -3.49 4.92
N TYR A 137 4.68 -3.60 5.06
CA TYR A 137 5.41 -2.83 6.05
C TYR A 137 5.21 -1.32 5.88
N ASN A 138 5.04 -0.64 7.01
CA ASN A 138 4.90 0.81 7.11
C ASN A 138 5.62 1.29 8.38
N LYS A 139 6.65 2.11 8.20
CA LYS A 139 7.51 2.67 9.25
C LYS A 139 6.79 3.54 10.29
N GLU A 140 5.60 4.07 9.99
CA GLU A 140 4.81 4.84 10.96
C GLU A 140 4.08 3.92 11.94
N ILE A 141 3.61 2.76 11.46
CA ILE A 141 2.82 1.78 12.22
C ILE A 141 3.73 0.77 12.92
N HIS A 142 4.72 0.24 12.20
CA HIS A 142 5.59 -0.84 12.62
C HIS A 142 6.87 -0.30 13.28
N GLN A 143 6.71 0.28 14.47
CA GLN A 143 7.83 0.75 15.28
C GLN A 143 8.71 -0.42 15.78
N PRO A 144 10.00 -0.20 16.08
CA PRO A 144 10.88 -1.24 16.61
C PRO A 144 10.28 -1.93 17.84
N GLY A 145 10.23 -3.27 17.81
CA GLY A 145 9.59 -4.10 18.84
C GLY A 145 8.22 -4.68 18.42
N TYR A 146 7.70 -4.36 17.23
CA TYR A 146 6.42 -4.89 16.74
C TYR A 146 6.40 -6.42 16.55
N LEU A 147 7.57 -7.08 16.48
CA LEU A 147 7.68 -8.55 16.39
C LEU A 147 7.99 -9.22 17.75
N VAL A 148 8.03 -8.47 18.86
CA VAL A 148 8.34 -9.02 20.21
C VAL A 148 7.26 -9.96 20.75
N SER A 149 6.02 -9.93 20.23
CA SER A 149 5.00 -10.95 20.51
C SER A 149 5.20 -12.26 19.74
N GLU A 150 5.98 -12.25 18.66
CA GLU A 150 5.95 -13.30 17.66
C GLU A 150 7.02 -14.38 17.87
N ARG A 151 6.64 -15.63 17.59
CA ARG A 151 7.53 -16.78 17.42
C ARG A 151 7.75 -16.98 15.92
N LEU A 152 8.86 -16.46 15.41
CA LEU A 152 9.16 -16.41 13.97
C LEU A 152 10.25 -17.38 13.51
N LEU A 153 11.11 -17.84 14.41
CA LEU A 153 12.22 -18.76 14.10
C LEU A 153 12.17 -20.02 15.01
N PRO A 154 12.67 -21.18 14.53
CA PRO A 154 12.89 -22.35 15.37
C PRO A 154 13.94 -22.08 16.44
N GLN A 155 13.83 -22.73 17.61
CA GLN A 155 14.74 -22.49 18.74
C GLN A 155 16.21 -22.80 18.37
N ARG A 156 16.45 -23.88 17.61
CA ARG A 156 17.76 -24.23 17.03
C ARG A 156 18.39 -23.08 16.24
N VAL A 157 17.60 -22.37 15.42
CA VAL A 157 18.08 -21.27 14.57
C VAL A 157 18.49 -20.06 15.42
N LEU A 158 17.71 -19.74 16.45
CA LEU A 158 18.03 -18.68 17.40
C LEU A 158 19.31 -19.01 18.20
N GLU A 159 19.43 -20.23 18.70
CA GLU A 159 20.56 -20.63 19.55
C GLU A 159 21.88 -20.73 18.78
N GLN A 160 21.87 -21.15 17.51
CA GLN A 160 23.08 -21.34 16.70
C GLN A 160 23.68 -20.05 16.10
N HIS A 161 23.14 -18.86 16.41
CA HIS A 161 23.71 -17.57 16.00
C HIS A 161 23.91 -16.62 17.18
N LYS A 162 24.94 -15.78 17.10
CA LYS A 162 25.31 -14.76 18.08
C LYS A 162 24.57 -13.44 17.83
N LEU A 163 23.24 -13.50 17.77
CA LEU A 163 22.35 -12.36 17.50
C LEU A 163 21.38 -12.12 18.68
N SER A 164 21.15 -10.86 19.03
CA SER A 164 20.08 -10.47 19.97
C SER A 164 18.70 -10.67 19.36
N ARG A 165 17.64 -10.60 20.18
CA ARG A 165 16.26 -10.64 19.65
C ARG A 165 15.95 -9.46 18.75
N GLU A 166 16.45 -8.27 19.08
CA GLU A 166 16.31 -7.07 18.25
C GLU A 166 17.04 -7.26 16.91
N GLN A 167 18.25 -7.82 16.92
CA GLN A 167 19.02 -8.09 15.70
C GLN A 167 18.38 -9.16 14.78
N TRP A 168 17.56 -10.05 15.34
CA TRP A 168 16.70 -10.95 14.56
C TRP A 168 15.48 -10.22 13.98
N GLU A 169 14.84 -9.36 14.78
CA GLU A 169 13.71 -8.53 14.35
C GLU A 169 14.10 -7.57 13.22
N GLU A 170 15.23 -6.86 13.34
CA GLU A 170 15.81 -6.01 12.29
C GLU A 170 15.98 -6.77 10.96
N ARG A 171 16.56 -7.97 11.00
CA ARG A 171 16.78 -8.80 9.79
C ARG A 171 15.45 -9.23 9.16
N ILE A 172 14.51 -9.71 9.95
CA ILE A 172 13.19 -10.13 9.45
C ILE A 172 12.40 -8.91 8.92
N GLN A 173 12.59 -7.73 9.52
CA GLN A 173 11.97 -6.47 9.10
C GLN A 173 12.50 -5.99 7.74
N VAL A 174 13.81 -6.06 7.48
CA VAL A 174 14.39 -5.76 6.15
C VAL A 174 13.84 -6.71 5.08
N TRP A 175 13.77 -8.02 5.39
CA TRP A 175 13.17 -8.98 4.47
C TRP A 175 11.64 -8.87 4.36
N HIS A 176 10.97 -8.17 5.28
CA HIS A 176 9.54 -7.83 5.21
C HIS A 176 9.27 -6.61 4.31
N GLU A 177 10.17 -5.60 4.30
CA GLU A 177 10.10 -4.48 3.35
C GLU A 177 10.13 -4.96 1.87
N GLU A 178 10.92 -5.98 1.58
CA GLU A 178 11.00 -6.61 0.24
C GLU A 178 9.64 -7.17 -0.26
N HIS A 179 8.69 -7.49 0.62
CA HIS A 179 7.40 -8.06 0.22
C HIS A 179 6.30 -7.01 -0.05
N PHE A 180 6.66 -5.72 -0.04
CA PHE A 180 5.72 -4.62 -0.29
C PHE A 180 4.89 -4.83 -1.57
N GLY A 181 3.56 -4.73 -1.43
CA GLY A 181 2.57 -4.96 -2.46
C GLY A 181 2.01 -6.39 -2.48
N MET A 182 2.63 -7.36 -1.82
CA MET A 182 2.18 -8.76 -1.81
C MET A 182 0.88 -8.94 -0.99
N LEU A 183 -0.11 -9.64 -1.54
CA LEU A 183 -1.32 -10.02 -0.80
C LEU A 183 -0.97 -11.00 0.34
N LYS A 184 -1.78 -11.02 1.41
CA LYS A 184 -1.54 -11.93 2.54
C LYS A 184 -1.64 -13.39 2.13
N GLU A 185 -2.54 -13.66 1.20
CA GLU A 185 -2.84 -14.94 0.58
C GLU A 185 -1.67 -15.40 -0.30
N ASP A 186 -1.12 -14.48 -1.11
CA ASP A 186 0.09 -14.74 -1.89
C ASP A 186 1.31 -14.99 -0.98
N ALA A 187 1.47 -14.24 0.12
CA ALA A 187 2.54 -14.47 1.09
C ALA A 187 2.43 -15.85 1.80
N MET A 188 1.21 -16.31 2.10
CA MET A 188 0.96 -17.68 2.58
C MET A 188 1.31 -18.73 1.52
N MET A 189 1.04 -18.46 0.24
CA MET A 189 1.37 -19.34 -0.88
C MET A 189 2.90 -19.41 -1.13
N GLU A 190 3.61 -18.28 -1.17
CA GLU A 190 5.08 -18.28 -1.32
C GLU A 190 5.78 -18.96 -0.14
N TYR A 191 5.30 -18.76 1.09
CA TYR A 191 5.75 -19.52 2.26
C TYR A 191 5.61 -21.04 2.04
N LEU A 192 4.47 -21.49 1.50
CA LEU A 192 4.22 -22.90 1.22
C LEU A 192 5.06 -23.44 0.05
N LYS A 193 5.27 -22.67 -1.02
CA LYS A 193 6.12 -23.04 -2.17
C LYS A 193 7.58 -23.27 -1.76
N ILE A 194 8.11 -22.43 -0.87
CA ILE A 194 9.46 -22.60 -0.32
C ILE A 194 9.47 -23.77 0.67
N SER A 195 8.45 -23.90 1.52
CA SER A 195 8.38 -24.97 2.53
C SER A 195 8.21 -26.38 1.94
N GLN A 196 7.54 -26.54 0.79
CA GLN A 196 7.30 -27.87 0.20
C GLN A 196 8.58 -28.58 -0.25
N ASP A 197 9.65 -27.82 -0.51
CA ASP A 197 10.94 -28.31 -0.97
C ASP A 197 11.85 -28.80 0.16
N LEU A 198 11.52 -28.49 1.43
CA LEU A 198 12.24 -29.00 2.60
C LEU A 198 12.17 -30.54 2.65
N GLU A 199 13.28 -31.21 2.96
CA GLU A 199 13.40 -32.67 2.80
C GLU A 199 12.41 -33.45 3.68
N MET A 200 12.05 -32.89 4.83
CA MET A 200 11.08 -33.47 5.77
C MET A 200 9.62 -33.08 5.52
N TYR A 201 9.34 -32.13 4.62
CA TYR A 201 7.97 -31.66 4.38
C TYR A 201 7.08 -32.76 3.82
N GLY A 202 5.92 -32.97 4.45
CA GLY A 202 4.90 -33.96 4.08
C GLY A 202 5.22 -35.41 4.48
N VAL A 203 6.42 -35.69 4.99
CA VAL A 203 6.90 -37.06 5.23
C VAL A 203 6.41 -37.61 6.56
N ASN A 204 5.60 -38.67 6.52
CA ASN A 204 5.21 -39.42 7.73
C ASN A 204 6.25 -40.52 8.00
N TYR A 205 7.06 -40.38 9.04
CA TYR A 205 8.12 -41.33 9.40
C TYR A 205 7.62 -42.48 10.30
N PHE A 206 8.13 -43.69 10.06
CA PHE A 206 7.89 -44.89 10.85
C PHE A 206 9.18 -45.73 11.01
N ASP A 207 9.55 -46.08 12.24
CA ASP A 207 10.66 -47.00 12.47
C ASP A 207 10.25 -48.43 12.06
N ILE A 208 11.05 -49.05 11.21
CA ILE A 208 10.83 -50.37 10.60
C ILE A 208 12.12 -51.20 10.58
N LYS A 209 12.01 -52.49 10.25
CA LYS A 209 13.15 -53.37 9.97
C LYS A 209 12.99 -54.11 8.64
N ASN A 210 14.10 -54.38 7.95
CA ASN A 210 14.16 -55.31 6.80
C ASN A 210 14.22 -56.78 7.28
N LYS A 211 14.44 -57.76 6.39
CA LYS A 211 14.51 -59.19 6.78
C LYS A 211 15.74 -59.54 7.63
N LYS A 212 16.85 -58.80 7.50
CA LYS A 212 18.05 -58.94 8.37
C LYS A 212 17.84 -58.39 9.78
N GLY A 213 16.91 -57.45 9.93
CA GLY A 213 16.64 -56.79 11.20
C GLY A 213 17.32 -55.44 11.38
N THR A 214 17.93 -54.86 10.32
CA THR A 214 18.50 -53.51 10.32
C THR A 214 17.43 -52.49 10.72
N ASP A 215 17.74 -51.56 11.62
CA ASP A 215 16.84 -50.44 11.97
C ASP A 215 16.84 -49.41 10.85
N LEU A 216 15.68 -49.19 10.24
CA LEU A 216 15.46 -48.26 9.13
C LEU A 216 14.22 -47.41 9.41
N ARG A 217 14.02 -46.35 8.62
CA ARG A 217 12.77 -45.57 8.63
C ARG A 217 12.09 -45.59 7.28
N LEU A 218 10.78 -45.82 7.32
CA LEU A 218 9.88 -45.61 6.19
C LEU A 218 9.32 -44.19 6.27
N GLY A 219 9.52 -43.39 5.23
CA GLY A 219 8.73 -42.19 4.96
C GLY A 219 7.55 -42.54 4.03
N VAL A 220 6.37 -42.05 4.38
CA VAL A 220 5.17 -42.10 3.53
C VAL A 220 4.76 -40.66 3.21
N ASP A 221 4.71 -40.29 1.94
CA ASP A 221 4.37 -38.94 1.48
C ASP A 221 3.45 -38.96 0.23
N ALA A 222 3.17 -37.78 -0.33
CA ALA A 222 2.32 -37.61 -1.51
C ALA A 222 2.96 -38.13 -2.83
N LEU A 223 4.29 -38.34 -2.86
CA LEU A 223 5.09 -38.71 -4.02
C LEU A 223 5.48 -40.19 -4.04
N GLY A 224 5.40 -40.89 -2.90
CA GLY A 224 5.62 -42.34 -2.80
C GLY A 224 6.00 -42.84 -1.41
N LEU A 225 6.86 -43.86 -1.42
CA LEU A 225 7.48 -44.46 -0.24
C LEU A 225 9.00 -44.31 -0.33
N ASN A 226 9.62 -43.77 0.72
CA ASN A 226 11.07 -43.55 0.76
C ASN A 226 11.66 -44.27 1.98
N ILE A 227 12.85 -44.87 1.82
CA ILE A 227 13.58 -45.55 2.90
C ILE A 227 14.76 -44.69 3.33
N TYR A 228 14.90 -44.55 4.64
CA TYR A 228 15.94 -43.77 5.32
C TYR A 228 16.72 -44.68 6.25
N GLU A 229 18.01 -44.35 6.44
CA GLU A 229 18.80 -44.89 7.55
C GLU A 229 18.23 -44.38 8.88
N ARG A 230 18.55 -45.08 9.98
CA ARG A 230 18.04 -44.74 11.32
C ARG A 230 18.34 -43.28 11.71
N ASP A 231 19.51 -42.78 11.37
CA ASP A 231 20.08 -41.54 11.91
C ASP A 231 20.12 -40.38 10.88
N ASP A 232 19.61 -40.58 9.66
CA ASP A 232 19.43 -39.54 8.63
C ASP A 232 17.96 -39.48 8.19
N ARG A 233 17.26 -38.39 8.55
CA ARG A 233 15.87 -38.14 8.12
C ARG A 233 15.75 -37.23 6.90
N LEU A 234 16.85 -36.65 6.42
CA LEU A 234 16.85 -35.70 5.30
C LEU A 234 17.11 -36.42 3.98
N THR A 235 18.07 -37.34 3.95
CA THR A 235 18.51 -38.03 2.73
C THR A 235 17.98 -39.46 2.69
N PRO A 236 16.83 -39.72 2.04
CA PRO A 236 16.42 -41.10 1.75
C PRO A 236 17.44 -41.77 0.83
N LYS A 237 17.55 -43.09 0.92
CA LYS A 237 18.50 -43.91 0.15
C LYS A 237 17.84 -44.74 -0.96
N ILE A 238 16.56 -45.10 -0.78
CA ILE A 238 15.79 -45.94 -1.73
C ILE A 238 14.37 -45.37 -1.84
N GLY A 239 13.80 -45.29 -3.05
CA GLY A 239 12.45 -44.78 -3.27
C GLY A 239 11.59 -45.66 -4.18
N PHE A 240 10.30 -45.70 -3.90
CA PHE A 240 9.26 -46.33 -4.72
C PHE A 240 8.13 -45.31 -4.97
N PRO A 241 7.92 -44.84 -6.21
CA PRO A 241 6.78 -43.97 -6.52
C PRO A 241 5.46 -44.74 -6.38
N TRP A 242 4.35 -44.02 -6.15
CA TRP A 242 3.03 -44.64 -6.08
C TRP A 242 2.66 -45.41 -7.37
N SER A 243 3.13 -44.94 -8.54
CA SER A 243 3.01 -45.60 -9.84
C SER A 243 3.78 -46.92 -10.01
N GLU A 244 4.54 -47.38 -9.01
CA GLU A 244 5.13 -48.73 -8.97
C GLU A 244 4.37 -49.72 -8.06
N ILE A 245 3.36 -49.28 -7.31
CA ILE A 245 2.75 -50.06 -6.22
C ILE A 245 1.33 -50.54 -6.58
N ARG A 246 1.11 -51.86 -6.54
CA ARG A 246 -0.16 -52.52 -6.96
C ARG A 246 -1.13 -52.76 -5.80
N ASN A 247 -0.61 -53.21 -4.67
CA ASN A 247 -1.41 -53.65 -3.53
C ASN A 247 -0.58 -53.53 -2.24
N ILE A 248 -1.22 -53.06 -1.17
CA ILE A 248 -0.59 -52.87 0.13
C ILE A 248 -1.35 -53.63 1.21
N SER A 249 -0.66 -54.47 1.98
CA SER A 249 -1.27 -55.30 3.02
C SER A 249 -0.30 -55.53 4.19
N PHE A 250 -0.81 -56.05 5.30
CA PHE A 250 0.02 -56.48 6.43
C PHE A 250 -0.62 -57.66 7.18
N ASN A 251 0.22 -58.42 7.89
CA ASN A 251 -0.20 -59.45 8.83
C ASN A 251 0.66 -59.34 10.12
N ASP A 252 -0.01 -59.14 11.26
CA ASP A 252 0.60 -58.70 12.53
C ASP A 252 1.65 -57.58 12.34
N LYS A 253 2.94 -57.91 12.48
CA LYS A 253 4.10 -57.00 12.32
C LYS A 253 4.62 -56.92 10.90
N LYS A 254 4.41 -57.94 10.07
CA LYS A 254 4.91 -58.04 8.69
C LYS A 254 4.05 -57.20 7.75
N PHE A 255 4.64 -56.21 7.11
CA PHE A 255 4.04 -55.41 6.05
C PHE A 255 4.47 -55.96 4.69
N ILE A 256 3.59 -55.94 3.70
CA ILE A 256 3.80 -56.54 2.38
C ILE A 256 3.25 -55.57 1.31
N ILE A 257 4.15 -55.11 0.45
CA ILE A 257 3.84 -54.21 -0.66
C ILE A 257 4.15 -54.96 -1.95
N LYS A 258 3.13 -55.11 -2.80
CA LYS A 258 3.28 -55.82 -4.07
C LYS A 258 3.53 -54.81 -5.19
N PRO A 259 4.59 -54.97 -5.99
CA PRO A 259 4.84 -54.10 -7.12
C PRO A 259 3.86 -54.34 -8.28
N ILE A 260 3.81 -53.38 -9.21
CA ILE A 260 3.08 -53.51 -10.48
C ILE A 260 3.82 -54.46 -11.42
N ASP A 261 5.15 -54.44 -11.47
CA ASP A 261 5.93 -55.47 -12.15
C ASP A 261 5.78 -56.82 -11.44
N LYS A 262 5.08 -57.76 -12.09
CA LYS A 262 4.88 -59.13 -11.59
C LYS A 262 6.15 -59.99 -11.56
N LYS A 263 7.27 -59.52 -12.13
CA LYS A 263 8.58 -60.19 -12.06
C LYS A 263 9.42 -59.74 -10.85
N SER A 264 9.12 -58.58 -10.29
CA SER A 264 9.77 -58.06 -9.09
C SER A 264 9.20 -58.73 -7.83
N PRO A 265 10.02 -58.96 -6.79
CA PRO A 265 9.58 -59.57 -5.54
C PRO A 265 8.62 -58.65 -4.75
N ASP A 266 7.87 -59.23 -3.80
CA ASP A 266 7.14 -58.44 -2.81
C ASP A 266 8.14 -57.64 -1.94
N PHE A 267 7.95 -56.32 -1.82
CA PHE A 267 8.68 -55.48 -0.87
C PHE A 267 8.11 -55.73 0.54
N VAL A 268 8.97 -56.11 1.49
CA VAL A 268 8.55 -56.65 2.80
C VAL A 268 9.39 -56.03 3.91
N PHE A 269 8.72 -55.42 4.89
CA PHE A 269 9.35 -54.89 6.10
C PHE A 269 8.53 -55.26 7.35
N TYR A 270 9.09 -54.98 8.53
CA TYR A 270 8.49 -55.29 9.82
C TYR A 270 8.39 -54.03 10.67
N ALA A 271 7.17 -53.65 11.08
CA ALA A 271 6.96 -52.59 12.07
C ALA A 271 6.77 -53.20 13.46
N PRO A 272 7.20 -52.54 14.56
CA PRO A 272 7.22 -53.16 15.88
C PRO A 272 5.82 -53.41 16.50
N ARG A 273 4.75 -52.80 15.97
CA ARG A 273 3.38 -52.88 16.54
C ARG A 273 2.30 -52.89 15.44
N LEU A 274 1.31 -53.76 15.56
CA LEU A 274 0.11 -53.84 14.69
C LEU A 274 -0.60 -52.48 14.46
N ARG A 275 -0.62 -51.59 15.47
CA ARG A 275 -1.17 -50.23 15.36
C ARG A 275 -0.44 -49.38 14.32
N ILE A 276 0.89 -49.52 14.24
CA ILE A 276 1.73 -48.77 13.30
C ILE A 276 1.42 -49.24 11.88
N ASN A 277 1.36 -50.55 11.64
CA ASN A 277 0.94 -51.10 10.36
C ASN A 277 -0.46 -50.62 9.92
N LYS A 278 -1.43 -50.55 10.85
CA LYS A 278 -2.74 -49.93 10.57
C LYS A 278 -2.61 -48.46 10.16
N ARG A 279 -1.77 -47.66 10.83
CA ARG A 279 -1.56 -46.24 10.52
C ARG A 279 -0.84 -46.03 9.18
N ILE A 280 0.20 -46.84 8.89
CA ILE A 280 0.89 -46.87 7.59
C ILE A 280 -0.13 -47.17 6.49
N LEU A 281 -0.91 -48.26 6.59
CA LEU A 281 -1.87 -48.64 5.55
C LEU A 281 -2.86 -47.51 5.21
N HIS A 282 -3.44 -46.83 6.21
CA HIS A 282 -4.41 -45.73 5.97
C HIS A 282 -3.75 -44.46 5.39
N LEU A 283 -2.44 -44.30 5.54
CA LEU A 283 -1.68 -43.21 4.92
C LEU A 283 -1.25 -43.58 3.50
N CYS A 284 -0.81 -44.81 3.26
CA CYS A 284 -0.47 -45.26 1.91
C CYS A 284 -1.69 -45.28 0.98
N MET A 285 -2.84 -45.77 1.46
CA MET A 285 -4.08 -45.81 0.66
C MET A 285 -4.53 -44.41 0.23
N GLY A 286 -4.61 -43.45 1.17
CA GLY A 286 -5.08 -42.10 0.84
C GLY A 286 -4.05 -41.25 0.05
N ASN A 287 -2.75 -41.39 0.30
CA ASN A 287 -1.74 -40.74 -0.55
C ASN A 287 -1.77 -41.30 -1.98
N HIS A 288 -1.91 -42.62 -2.13
CA HIS A 288 -2.06 -43.24 -3.45
C HIS A 288 -3.36 -42.80 -4.16
N GLU A 289 -4.49 -42.75 -3.45
CA GLU A 289 -5.77 -42.29 -4.02
C GLU A 289 -5.67 -40.85 -4.54
N LEU A 290 -5.04 -39.95 -3.77
CA LEU A 290 -4.77 -38.57 -4.21
C LEU A 290 -3.78 -38.51 -5.38
N TYR A 291 -2.70 -39.30 -5.34
CA TYR A 291 -1.73 -39.43 -6.43
C TYR A 291 -2.40 -39.87 -7.74
N MET A 292 -3.38 -40.78 -7.68
CA MET A 292 -4.15 -41.21 -8.84
C MET A 292 -5.24 -40.20 -9.26
N ARG A 293 -5.82 -39.44 -8.33
CA ARG A 293 -6.73 -38.34 -8.64
C ARG A 293 -6.03 -37.26 -9.47
N ARG A 294 -4.80 -36.89 -9.11
CA ARG A 294 -3.96 -35.89 -9.83
C ARG A 294 -3.54 -36.33 -11.24
N ARG A 295 -3.54 -37.64 -11.52
CA ARG A 295 -3.18 -38.22 -12.83
C ARG A 295 -4.40 -38.50 -13.72
N LYS A 296 -5.56 -37.97 -13.32
CA LYS A 296 -6.82 -37.93 -14.07
C LYS A 296 -7.24 -36.46 -14.25
N PRO A 297 -8.09 -36.13 -15.24
CA PRO A 297 -8.62 -34.77 -15.38
C PRO A 297 -9.40 -34.32 -14.14
N ASP A 298 -9.34 -33.04 -13.81
CA ASP A 298 -10.09 -32.46 -12.69
C ASP A 298 -11.59 -32.76 -12.82
N THR A 299 -12.20 -33.27 -11.74
CA THR A 299 -13.65 -33.44 -11.61
C THR A 299 -14.39 -32.11 -11.76
N ILE A 300 -15.62 -32.12 -12.28
CA ILE A 300 -16.43 -30.90 -12.52
C ILE A 300 -16.48 -29.98 -11.27
N GLU A 301 -16.65 -30.54 -10.06
CA GLU A 301 -16.64 -29.76 -8.82
C GLU A 301 -15.29 -29.04 -8.60
N VAL A 302 -14.16 -29.70 -8.85
CA VAL A 302 -12.81 -29.09 -8.73
C VAL A 302 -12.62 -28.02 -9.80
N GLN A 303 -13.11 -28.22 -11.02
CA GLN A 303 -13.07 -27.19 -12.07
C GLN A 303 -13.91 -25.97 -11.67
N GLN A 304 -15.10 -26.17 -11.09
CA GLN A 304 -15.94 -25.10 -10.56
C GLN A 304 -15.27 -24.37 -9.39
N MET A 305 -14.66 -25.10 -8.44
CA MET A 305 -13.90 -24.50 -7.34
C MET A 305 -12.70 -23.68 -7.84
N LYS A 306 -11.93 -24.18 -8.82
CA LYS A 306 -10.81 -23.45 -9.44
C LYS A 306 -11.29 -22.22 -10.22
N ALA A 307 -12.44 -22.29 -10.89
CA ALA A 307 -13.04 -21.15 -11.56
C ALA A 307 -13.50 -20.09 -10.55
N GLN A 308 -14.26 -20.49 -9.52
CA GLN A 308 -14.75 -19.63 -8.43
C GLN A 308 -13.59 -18.93 -7.71
N ALA A 309 -12.58 -19.67 -7.23
CA ALA A 309 -11.44 -19.08 -6.52
C ALA A 309 -10.61 -18.13 -7.41
N LYS A 310 -10.55 -18.38 -8.73
CA LYS A 310 -9.91 -17.47 -9.69
C LYS A 310 -10.73 -16.19 -9.90
N GLU A 311 -12.06 -16.30 -9.93
CA GLU A 311 -12.98 -15.16 -10.05
C GLU A 311 -12.94 -14.29 -8.78
N GLU A 312 -13.06 -14.91 -7.59
CA GLU A 312 -12.90 -14.25 -6.28
C GLU A 312 -11.54 -13.54 -6.16
N LYS A 313 -10.44 -14.20 -6.53
CA LYS A 313 -9.10 -13.59 -6.51
C LYS A 313 -8.99 -12.42 -7.51
N HIS A 314 -9.58 -12.54 -8.70
CA HIS A 314 -9.58 -11.45 -9.67
C HIS A 314 -10.42 -10.26 -9.18
N GLN A 315 -11.58 -10.52 -8.57
CA GLN A 315 -12.43 -9.48 -7.98
C GLN A 315 -11.70 -8.72 -6.87
N LYS A 316 -11.04 -9.42 -5.93
CA LYS A 316 -10.21 -8.80 -4.88
C LYS A 316 -9.05 -7.98 -5.43
N GLN A 317 -8.40 -8.45 -6.51
CA GLN A 317 -7.35 -7.68 -7.19
C GLN A 317 -7.90 -6.41 -7.85
N MET A 318 -9.07 -6.48 -8.49
CA MET A 318 -9.74 -5.32 -9.08
C MET A 318 -10.20 -4.32 -8.00
N GLU A 319 -10.73 -4.79 -6.88
CA GLU A 319 -11.12 -3.97 -5.73
C GLU A 319 -9.90 -3.27 -5.11
N ARG A 320 -8.81 -3.99 -4.82
CA ARG A 320 -7.56 -3.38 -4.31
C ARG A 320 -6.99 -2.35 -5.29
N ALA A 321 -7.04 -2.63 -6.60
CA ALA A 321 -6.60 -1.67 -7.62
C ALA A 321 -7.52 -0.44 -7.70
N GLN A 322 -8.83 -0.56 -7.45
CA GLN A 322 -9.73 0.59 -7.34
C GLN A 322 -9.42 1.42 -6.10
N LEU A 323 -9.28 0.79 -4.93
CA LEU A 323 -8.93 1.45 -3.66
C LEU A 323 -7.57 2.16 -3.73
N GLU A 324 -6.56 1.55 -4.37
CA GLU A 324 -5.24 2.16 -4.54
C GLU A 324 -5.30 3.37 -5.50
N ASN A 325 -6.06 3.27 -6.59
CA ASN A 325 -6.30 4.40 -7.48
C ASN A 325 -7.11 5.53 -6.81
N GLU A 326 -8.06 5.20 -5.95
CA GLU A 326 -8.79 6.20 -5.16
C GLU A 326 -7.86 6.88 -4.13
N LYS A 327 -7.03 6.11 -3.42
CA LYS A 327 -6.02 6.66 -2.49
C LYS A 327 -5.07 7.61 -3.22
N LYS A 328 -4.55 7.23 -4.38
CA LYS A 328 -3.72 8.10 -5.24
C LYS A 328 -4.44 9.38 -5.69
N ARG A 329 -5.74 9.31 -6.00
CA ARG A 329 -6.56 10.49 -6.33
C ARG A 329 -6.77 11.39 -5.11
N ARG A 330 -7.07 10.83 -3.94
CA ARG A 330 -7.21 11.60 -2.68
C ARG A 330 -5.91 12.32 -2.33
N GLU A 331 -4.76 11.62 -2.38
CA GLU A 331 -3.44 12.22 -2.16
C GLU A 331 -3.08 13.32 -3.18
N ALA A 332 -3.53 13.21 -4.43
CA ALA A 332 -3.33 14.24 -5.45
C ALA A 332 -4.18 15.49 -5.17
N ILE A 333 -5.47 15.30 -4.84
CA ILE A 333 -6.39 16.39 -4.47
C ILE A 333 -5.93 17.11 -3.19
N GLU A 334 -5.37 16.36 -2.23
CA GLU A 334 -4.82 16.93 -1.00
C GLU A 334 -3.59 17.82 -1.28
N LYS A 335 -2.64 17.35 -2.10
CA LYS A 335 -1.47 18.14 -2.54
C LYS A 335 -1.86 19.37 -3.38
N GLU A 336 -2.88 19.24 -4.22
CA GLU A 336 -3.44 20.37 -4.98
C GLU A 336 -4.07 21.41 -4.04
N LYS A 337 -4.86 20.97 -3.06
CA LYS A 337 -5.45 21.82 -2.03
C LYS A 337 -4.40 22.51 -1.16
N GLU A 338 -3.33 21.82 -0.78
CA GLU A 338 -2.18 22.40 -0.08
C GLU A 338 -1.45 23.46 -0.93
N GLN A 339 -1.40 23.28 -2.26
CA GLN A 339 -0.84 24.28 -3.16
C GLN A 339 -1.76 25.51 -3.27
N VAL A 340 -3.06 25.29 -3.51
CA VAL A 340 -4.07 26.37 -3.59
C VAL A 340 -4.14 27.19 -2.30
N GLU A 341 -4.03 26.57 -1.12
CA GLU A 341 -4.03 27.29 0.15
C GLU A 341 -2.73 28.10 0.35
N ARG A 342 -1.57 27.62 -0.12
CA ARG A 342 -0.32 28.40 -0.16
C ARG A 342 -0.42 29.57 -1.13
N ASP A 343 -0.90 29.34 -2.35
CA ASP A 343 -1.09 30.37 -3.37
C ASP A 343 -2.08 31.46 -2.91
N LYS A 344 -3.13 31.06 -2.17
CA LYS A 344 -4.10 31.94 -1.49
C LYS A 344 -3.47 32.79 -0.40
N GLN A 345 -2.59 32.24 0.43
CA GLN A 345 -1.84 33.02 1.42
C GLN A 345 -0.92 34.05 0.75
N ASP A 346 -0.24 33.63 -0.31
CA ASP A 346 0.63 34.48 -1.14
C ASP A 346 -0.13 35.63 -1.82
N LEU A 347 -1.33 35.34 -2.34
CA LEU A 347 -2.26 36.34 -2.88
C LEU A 347 -2.80 37.30 -1.81
N MET A 348 -3.12 36.80 -0.62
CA MET A 348 -3.58 37.63 0.51
C MET A 348 -2.49 38.60 0.98
N ILE A 349 -1.22 38.16 1.02
CA ILE A 349 -0.06 39.02 1.31
C ILE A 349 0.09 40.11 0.22
N LYS A 350 -0.03 39.75 -1.06
CA LYS A 350 0.03 40.69 -2.18
C LYS A 350 -1.14 41.71 -2.13
N LEU A 351 -2.34 41.27 -1.76
CA LEU A 351 -3.51 42.13 -1.59
C LEU A 351 -3.30 43.14 -0.45
N PHE A 352 -2.84 42.69 0.72
CA PHE A 352 -2.53 43.58 1.84
C PHE A 352 -1.45 44.62 1.48
N GLN A 353 -0.41 44.23 0.74
CA GLN A 353 0.60 45.17 0.22
C GLN A 353 0.02 46.16 -0.81
N PHE A 354 -1.03 45.80 -1.54
CA PHE A 354 -1.72 46.68 -2.48
C PHE A 354 -2.66 47.65 -1.76
N GLU A 355 -3.41 47.18 -0.75
CA GLU A 355 -4.23 48.01 0.12
C GLU A 355 -3.38 49.04 0.90
N GLU A 356 -2.22 48.63 1.44
CA GLU A 356 -1.24 49.53 2.04
C GLU A 356 -0.79 50.63 1.08
N LYS A 357 -0.51 50.29 -0.19
CA LYS A 357 -0.08 51.24 -1.21
C LYS A 357 -1.21 52.19 -1.61
N ASN A 358 -2.42 51.68 -1.83
CA ASN A 358 -3.59 52.50 -2.12
C ASN A 358 -3.89 53.47 -0.97
N LYS A 359 -3.88 52.99 0.28
CA LYS A 359 -4.13 53.83 1.46
C LYS A 359 -3.06 54.91 1.67
N LYS A 360 -1.81 54.64 1.27
CA LYS A 360 -0.73 55.65 1.23
C LYS A 360 -0.98 56.68 0.12
N ALA A 361 -1.31 56.23 -1.09
CA ALA A 361 -1.63 57.10 -2.22
C ALA A 361 -2.89 57.96 -1.99
N GLU A 362 -3.95 57.42 -1.37
CA GLU A 362 -5.15 58.15 -0.95
C GLU A 362 -4.82 59.24 0.06
N LYS A 363 -3.97 58.93 1.06
CA LYS A 363 -3.52 59.92 2.05
C LYS A 363 -2.66 61.01 1.42
N GLU A 364 -1.74 60.64 0.53
CA GLU A 364 -0.92 61.61 -0.24
C GLU A 364 -1.80 62.51 -1.12
N LEU A 365 -2.80 61.95 -1.81
CA LEU A 365 -3.78 62.70 -2.59
C LEU A 365 -4.63 63.63 -1.71
N GLN A 366 -5.07 63.18 -0.54
CA GLN A 366 -5.82 63.99 0.43
C GLN A 366 -4.96 65.14 0.97
N GLU A 367 -3.69 64.91 1.26
CA GLU A 367 -2.74 65.96 1.66
C GLU A 367 -2.40 66.92 0.52
N GLN A 368 -2.37 66.46 -0.74
CA GLN A 368 -2.21 67.33 -1.92
C GLN A 368 -3.45 68.21 -2.11
N LEU A 369 -4.66 67.66 -1.98
CA LEU A 369 -5.91 68.41 -2.04
C LEU A 369 -6.00 69.47 -0.92
N GLN A 370 -5.63 69.12 0.31
CA GLN A 370 -5.55 70.10 1.41
C GLN A 370 -4.51 71.19 1.14
N ARG A 371 -3.32 70.85 0.63
CA ARG A 371 -2.29 71.83 0.24
C ARG A 371 -2.76 72.74 -0.89
N ALA A 372 -3.44 72.22 -1.92
CA ALA A 372 -4.02 73.01 -3.00
C ALA A 372 -5.10 73.98 -2.48
N MET A 373 -5.99 73.51 -1.61
CA MET A 373 -7.03 74.34 -0.99
C MET A 373 -6.44 75.47 -0.11
N MET A 374 -5.36 75.18 0.65
CA MET A 374 -4.64 76.19 1.42
C MET A 374 -3.97 77.23 0.51
N LEU A 375 -3.26 76.81 -0.54
CA LEU A 375 -2.65 77.69 -1.52
C LEU A 375 -3.68 78.55 -2.27
N GLU A 376 -4.88 78.02 -2.54
CA GLU A 376 -5.96 78.82 -3.12
C GLU A 376 -6.52 79.85 -2.12
N GLN A 377 -6.66 79.52 -0.83
CA GLN A 377 -7.03 80.50 0.20
C GLN A 377 -5.96 81.59 0.36
N GLU A 378 -4.68 81.24 0.33
CA GLU A 378 -3.58 82.22 0.39
C GLU A 378 -3.54 83.10 -0.86
N ARG A 379 -3.65 82.52 -2.06
CA ARG A 379 -3.78 83.26 -3.33
C ARG A 379 -4.97 84.22 -3.30
N ARG A 380 -6.10 83.77 -2.75
CA ARG A 380 -7.31 84.60 -2.60
C ARG A 380 -7.09 85.76 -1.64
N ARG A 381 -6.52 85.52 -0.44
CA ARG A 381 -6.17 86.58 0.51
C ARG A 381 -5.18 87.59 -0.09
N ALA A 382 -4.14 87.12 -0.76
CA ALA A 382 -3.18 87.97 -1.46
C ALA A 382 -3.84 88.80 -2.59
N SER A 383 -4.81 88.22 -3.32
CA SER A 383 -5.58 88.94 -4.33
C SER A 383 -6.54 89.98 -3.71
N GLU A 384 -7.18 89.67 -2.59
CA GLU A 384 -8.07 90.58 -1.86
C GLU A 384 -7.28 91.73 -1.21
N GLU A 385 -6.05 91.48 -0.73
CA GLU A 385 -5.12 92.49 -0.22
C GLU A 385 -4.51 93.34 -1.34
N ALA A 386 -4.07 92.75 -2.45
CA ALA A 386 -3.64 93.50 -3.63
C ALA A 386 -4.75 94.41 -4.16
N ALA A 387 -6.00 93.93 -4.18
CA ALA A 387 -7.17 94.73 -4.52
C ALA A 387 -7.51 95.78 -3.45
N ARG A 388 -7.05 95.66 -2.19
CA ARG A 388 -7.14 96.73 -1.18
C ARG A 388 -6.10 97.81 -1.46
N LEU A 389 -4.83 97.41 -1.63
CA LEU A 389 -3.70 98.30 -1.89
C LEU A 389 -3.88 99.10 -3.19
N GLU A 390 -4.41 98.50 -4.26
CA GLU A 390 -4.69 99.22 -5.51
C GLU A 390 -5.86 100.23 -5.35
N ARG A 391 -6.86 99.95 -4.50
CA ARG A 391 -7.90 100.93 -4.14
C ARG A 391 -7.37 102.08 -3.30
N GLU A 392 -6.51 101.78 -2.31
CA GLU A 392 -5.80 102.80 -1.52
C GLU A 392 -4.91 103.69 -2.42
N ARG A 393 -4.19 103.09 -3.37
CA ARG A 393 -3.38 103.78 -4.39
C ARG A 393 -4.23 104.66 -5.30
N GLN A 394 -5.37 104.19 -5.78
CA GLN A 394 -6.28 104.98 -6.62
C GLN A 394 -6.88 106.16 -5.84
N ALA A 395 -7.29 105.96 -4.58
CA ALA A 395 -7.72 107.04 -3.70
C ALA A 395 -6.62 108.08 -3.46
N ALA A 396 -5.37 107.64 -3.25
CA ALA A 396 -4.21 108.54 -3.10
C ALA A 396 -3.87 109.31 -4.39
N LEU A 397 -4.05 108.70 -5.57
CA LEU A 397 -3.90 109.38 -6.87
C LEU A 397 -4.97 110.45 -7.07
N LEU A 398 -6.24 110.14 -6.80
CA LEU A 398 -7.34 111.10 -6.87
C LEU A 398 -7.14 112.26 -5.86
N ALA A 399 -6.74 111.98 -4.63
CA ALA A 399 -6.43 113.01 -3.64
C ALA A 399 -5.26 113.92 -4.06
N LYS A 400 -4.24 113.36 -4.74
CA LYS A 400 -3.13 114.12 -5.33
C LYS A 400 -3.60 115.00 -6.50
N GLU A 401 -4.53 114.52 -7.32
CA GLU A 401 -5.10 115.27 -8.45
C GLU A 401 -6.02 116.41 -7.97
N GLU A 402 -6.82 116.17 -6.93
CA GLU A 402 -7.64 117.19 -6.26
C GLU A 402 -6.76 118.30 -5.65
N LEU A 403 -5.67 117.93 -4.95
CA LEU A 403 -4.66 118.87 -4.44
C LEU A 403 -3.97 119.65 -5.58
N ALA A 404 -3.69 118.99 -6.72
CA ALA A 404 -3.12 119.66 -7.90
C ALA A 404 -4.10 120.69 -8.49
N ARG A 405 -5.40 120.37 -8.61
CA ARG A 405 -6.44 121.34 -9.02
C ARG A 405 -6.57 122.51 -8.05
N GLN A 406 -6.50 122.26 -6.74
CA GLN A 406 -6.52 123.31 -5.74
C GLN A 406 -5.30 124.24 -5.88
N ALA A 407 -4.10 123.69 -6.02
CA ALA A 407 -2.88 124.46 -6.27
C ALA A 407 -2.94 125.24 -7.60
N GLU A 408 -3.49 124.66 -8.67
CA GLU A 408 -3.68 125.36 -9.95
C GLU A 408 -4.70 126.50 -9.83
N SER A 409 -5.76 126.34 -9.03
CA SER A 409 -6.74 127.40 -8.77
C SER A 409 -6.15 128.54 -7.94
N GLN A 410 -5.32 128.23 -6.93
CA GLN A 410 -4.57 129.24 -6.18
C GLN A 410 -3.57 129.98 -7.08
N LYS A 411 -2.86 129.26 -7.95
CA LYS A 411 -1.95 129.85 -8.93
C LYS A 411 -2.67 130.78 -9.90
N LYS A 412 -3.84 130.40 -10.42
CA LYS A 412 -4.69 131.27 -11.27
C LYS A 412 -5.19 132.50 -10.53
N THR A 413 -5.54 132.38 -9.25
CA THR A 413 -5.95 133.53 -8.41
C THR A 413 -4.75 134.47 -8.16
N GLN A 414 -3.55 133.92 -7.97
CA GLN A 414 -2.31 134.67 -7.80
C GLN A 414 -1.85 135.35 -9.11
N GLU A 415 -2.09 134.69 -10.26
CA GLU A 415 -1.88 135.26 -11.60
C GLU A 415 -2.88 136.39 -11.91
N GLN A 416 -4.14 136.30 -11.43
CA GLN A 416 -5.09 137.42 -11.51
C GLN A 416 -4.65 138.62 -10.67
N LEU A 417 -4.18 138.40 -9.43
CA LEU A 417 -3.65 139.49 -8.59
C LEU A 417 -2.39 140.13 -9.22
N ALA A 418 -1.54 139.33 -9.87
CA ALA A 418 -0.41 139.82 -10.63
C ALA A 418 -0.85 140.59 -11.90
N ALA A 419 -1.96 140.20 -12.53
CA ALA A 419 -2.54 140.90 -13.67
C ALA A 419 -3.15 142.26 -13.29
N GLU A 420 -3.80 142.39 -12.13
CA GLU A 420 -4.28 143.69 -11.63
C GLU A 420 -3.12 144.64 -11.28
N LEU A 421 -2.06 144.13 -10.64
CA LEU A 421 -0.82 144.87 -10.41
C LEU A 421 -0.12 145.26 -11.73
N ALA A 422 -0.15 144.38 -12.73
CA ALA A 422 0.32 144.67 -14.08
C ALA A 422 -0.57 145.72 -14.78
N GLU A 423 -1.90 145.69 -14.63
CA GLU A 423 -2.80 146.71 -15.18
C GLU A 423 -2.50 148.07 -14.54
N HIS A 424 -2.34 148.15 -13.22
CA HIS A 424 -2.00 149.40 -12.55
C HIS A 424 -0.63 149.96 -12.98
N SER A 425 0.39 149.11 -13.15
CA SER A 425 1.70 149.56 -13.67
C SER A 425 1.64 149.93 -15.16
N ALA A 426 0.90 149.18 -15.97
CA ALA A 426 0.64 149.49 -17.38
C ALA A 426 -0.19 150.76 -17.56
N LYS A 427 -1.06 151.12 -16.60
CA LYS A 427 -1.84 152.37 -16.62
C LYS A 427 -0.98 153.59 -16.30
N ILE A 428 0.09 153.42 -15.51
CA ILE A 428 1.14 154.42 -15.33
C ILE A 428 1.97 154.52 -16.63
N ALA A 429 2.47 153.40 -17.14
CA ALA A 429 3.27 153.35 -18.36
C ALA A 429 2.52 153.83 -19.62
N LEU A 430 1.20 153.59 -19.73
CA LEU A 430 0.36 154.08 -20.84
C LEU A 430 0.02 155.56 -20.72
N LEU A 431 0.11 156.19 -19.55
CA LEU A 431 0.10 157.65 -19.47
C LEU A 431 1.42 158.25 -20.00
N GLU A 432 2.52 157.50 -19.90
CA GLU A 432 3.83 157.88 -20.47
C GLU A 432 4.01 157.48 -21.95
N GLU A 433 3.37 156.38 -22.41
CA GLU A 433 3.53 155.82 -23.76
C GLU A 433 2.31 156.02 -24.66
N ALA A 434 1.07 156.25 -24.21
CA ALA A 434 0.02 156.76 -25.11
C ALA A 434 0.34 158.19 -25.59
N ARG A 435 1.19 158.91 -24.84
CA ARG A 435 1.91 160.12 -25.22
C ARG A 435 2.95 159.90 -26.35
N ARG A 436 3.33 158.65 -26.64
CA ARG A 436 4.43 158.23 -27.58
C ARG A 436 4.05 157.08 -28.54
N ARG A 437 2.79 156.62 -28.55
CA ARG A 437 2.30 155.48 -29.36
C ARG A 437 0.96 155.66 -30.03
N LYS A 438 0.38 156.86 -29.93
CA LYS A 438 -0.45 157.41 -31.01
C LYS A 438 0.37 157.75 -32.28
N GLU A 439 1.57 157.17 -32.37
CA GLU A 439 2.63 157.31 -33.36
C GLU A 439 2.88 155.96 -34.16
N GLU A 440 2.19 154.79 -33.91
CA GLU A 440 2.48 153.39 -34.44
C GLU A 440 1.24 152.48 -34.93
N GLU A 441 1.42 151.18 -35.37
CA GLU A 441 0.44 150.29 -36.15
C GLU A 441 0.65 148.71 -36.06
N ALA A 442 -0.34 147.78 -36.35
CA ALA A 442 -0.20 146.27 -36.45
C ALA A 442 -1.43 145.37 -36.99
N ALA A 443 -1.23 144.15 -37.61
CA ALA A 443 -2.31 143.19 -38.10
C ALA A 443 -1.92 141.67 -38.42
N THR A 444 -2.89 140.75 -38.82
CA THR A 444 -2.83 139.45 -39.67
C THR A 444 -3.67 138.15 -39.23
N TRP A 445 -3.77 137.03 -40.04
CA TRP A 445 -4.83 135.94 -39.97
C TRP A 445 -4.58 134.47 -40.56
N GLN A 446 -5.33 133.41 -40.08
CA GLN A 446 -5.86 132.12 -40.73
C GLN A 446 -4.98 130.90 -41.24
N HIS A 447 -5.42 129.64 -41.62
CA HIS A 447 -6.47 128.59 -41.23
C HIS A 447 -6.70 127.40 -42.28
N ARG A 448 -6.85 126.05 -41.97
CA ARG A 448 -7.44 124.93 -42.85
C ARG A 448 -7.54 123.38 -42.40
N ALA A 449 -8.56 122.63 -42.91
CA ALA A 449 -8.73 121.20 -43.47
C ALA A 449 -8.46 119.78 -42.77
N ARG A 450 -9.22 118.68 -43.13
CA ARG A 450 -8.99 117.17 -42.86
C ARG A 450 -10.00 116.09 -43.47
N GLU A 451 -9.74 114.73 -43.49
CA GLU A 451 -10.56 113.53 -43.99
C GLU A 451 -10.25 112.06 -43.37
N ALA A 452 -10.80 110.86 -43.85
CA ALA A 452 -10.77 109.45 -43.21
C ALA A 452 -11.05 108.09 -44.09
N GLN A 453 -10.81 106.79 -43.62
CA GLN A 453 -11.31 105.40 -44.15
C GLN A 453 -11.01 104.03 -43.29
N ASP A 454 -11.43 102.75 -43.67
CA ASP A 454 -11.80 101.41 -42.96
C ASP A 454 -11.32 99.98 -43.58
N ASP A 455 -11.57 98.62 -43.31
CA ASP A 455 -12.11 97.55 -42.29
C ASP A 455 -11.88 95.97 -42.68
N LEU A 456 -12.09 94.86 -41.84
CA LEU A 456 -12.50 93.36 -42.08
C LEU A 456 -12.13 92.07 -41.11
N VAL A 457 -12.56 90.75 -41.38
CA VAL A 457 -13.02 89.61 -40.41
C VAL A 457 -12.71 88.01 -40.65
N ARG A 458 -12.80 87.03 -39.64
CA ARG A 458 -12.94 85.46 -39.73
C ARG A 458 -13.23 84.49 -38.45
N THR A 459 -13.57 83.13 -38.55
CA THR A 459 -13.83 81.97 -37.52
C THR A 459 -13.67 80.45 -38.05
N LYS A 460 -13.93 79.17 -37.53
CA LYS A 460 -14.49 78.34 -36.31
C LYS A 460 -14.04 76.76 -36.21
N GLU A 461 -14.68 75.76 -35.48
CA GLU A 461 -14.20 74.37 -34.94
C GLU A 461 -15.20 73.06 -34.81
N GLU A 462 -15.04 72.06 -33.84
CA GLU A 462 -15.85 70.81 -33.34
C GLU A 462 -15.64 69.28 -33.89
N LEU A 463 -16.04 68.02 -33.40
CA LEU A 463 -16.39 67.21 -32.11
C LEU A 463 -16.79 65.62 -32.32
N ASP A 464 -16.81 64.59 -31.35
CA ASP A 464 -17.64 63.24 -31.21
C ASP A 464 -17.12 61.90 -30.38
N MET A 465 -17.91 60.78 -30.04
CA MET A 465 -17.66 59.47 -29.19
C MET A 465 -18.73 58.23 -29.32
N ALA A 466 -18.85 56.94 -28.76
CA ALA A 466 -18.17 55.74 -28.06
C ALA A 466 -19.08 54.38 -27.77
N THR A 467 -18.66 53.25 -27.05
CA THR A 467 -19.37 51.98 -26.40
C THR A 467 -19.18 50.46 -26.96
N THR A 468 -19.56 49.17 -26.50
CA THR A 468 -20.31 48.33 -25.41
C THR A 468 -19.97 46.73 -25.29
N ILE A 469 -20.63 45.81 -24.43
CA ILE A 469 -20.44 44.27 -24.13
C ILE A 469 -21.75 43.48 -23.54
N PRO A 470 -21.93 42.22 -22.89
CA PRO A 470 -21.18 40.92 -22.48
C PRO A 470 -21.70 39.35 -22.62
N PRO A 471 -22.33 38.46 -21.68
CA PRO A 471 -21.93 37.01 -21.29
C PRO A 471 -22.82 35.61 -21.37
N PRO A 472 -23.13 34.66 -20.35
CA PRO A 472 -23.17 33.10 -20.37
C PRO A 472 -24.53 32.31 -19.92
N PRO A 473 -24.78 31.05 -19.28
CA PRO A 473 -24.04 29.80 -18.73
C PRO A 473 -24.46 28.21 -18.91
N PRO A 474 -25.22 27.34 -18.08
CA PRO A 474 -25.06 25.81 -17.77
C PRO A 474 -26.31 24.79 -17.97
N PRO A 475 -26.69 23.57 -17.32
CA PRO A 475 -26.25 22.59 -16.20
C PRO A 475 -26.26 20.93 -16.25
N PRO A 476 -27.19 19.99 -15.75
CA PRO A 476 -26.90 18.75 -14.85
C PRO A 476 -27.46 17.20 -15.08
N PRO A 477 -28.02 16.26 -14.17
CA PRO A 477 -27.68 14.76 -13.96
C PRO A 477 -28.78 13.57 -13.67
N MET A 478 -28.45 12.23 -13.36
CA MET A 478 -29.35 11.08 -12.83
C MET A 478 -28.75 9.76 -12.12
N TYR A 479 -29.30 9.30 -10.94
CA TYR A 479 -29.59 7.96 -10.22
C TYR A 479 -28.80 6.58 -10.34
N ASP A 480 -28.99 5.44 -9.55
CA ASP A 480 -29.18 5.06 -8.08
C ASP A 480 -29.30 3.48 -7.75
N HIS A 481 -29.20 3.00 -6.47
CA HIS A 481 -29.45 1.65 -5.76
C HIS A 481 -28.63 0.35 -6.14
N GLY A 482 -28.45 -0.78 -5.36
CA GLY A 482 -28.88 -1.36 -4.04
C GLY A 482 -28.07 -2.67 -3.62
N ASP A 483 -28.40 -3.45 -2.55
CA ASP A 483 -27.42 -4.25 -1.72
C ASP A 483 -27.67 -5.78 -1.38
N GLU A 484 -26.63 -6.46 -0.82
CA GLU A 484 -26.51 -7.67 0.07
C GLU A 484 -26.59 -9.21 -0.34
N ASN A 485 -25.44 -9.93 -0.13
CA ASN A 485 -25.17 -11.15 0.70
C ASN A 485 -25.33 -12.70 0.35
N TYR A 486 -24.18 -13.41 0.52
CA TYR A 486 -23.85 -14.74 1.15
C TYR A 486 -24.27 -16.19 0.70
N SER A 487 -23.23 -17.06 0.53
CA SER A 487 -23.00 -18.47 1.05
C SER A 487 -23.97 -19.67 0.77
N ASP A 488 -23.59 -20.98 0.81
CA ASP A 488 -22.31 -21.75 0.94
C ASP A 488 -22.49 -23.27 0.53
N SER A 489 -21.37 -24.04 0.40
CA SER A 489 -21.04 -25.50 0.59
C SER A 489 -22.13 -26.65 0.65
N GLU A 490 -21.94 -27.99 0.44
CA GLU A 490 -20.80 -28.92 0.17
C GLU A 490 -21.19 -30.45 0.12
N GLU A 491 -20.32 -31.33 -0.46
CA GLU A 491 -19.82 -32.68 0.04
C GLU A 491 -20.46 -34.11 -0.24
N ASN A 492 -19.64 -35.08 -0.76
CA ASN A 492 -19.04 -36.31 -0.10
C ASN A 492 -19.23 -37.84 -0.45
N TYR A 493 -18.09 -38.60 -0.32
CA TYR A 493 -17.79 -40.02 0.12
C TYR A 493 -18.06 -41.30 -0.76
N SER A 494 -17.60 -42.55 -0.44
CA SER A 494 -16.30 -43.15 0.08
C SER A 494 -16.44 -44.64 0.57
N GLU A 495 -15.48 -45.57 0.29
CA GLU A 495 -15.24 -46.87 1.03
C GLU A 495 -13.80 -47.44 0.81
N HIS A 496 -13.29 -48.37 1.65
CA HIS A 496 -11.85 -48.76 1.69
C HIS A 496 -11.49 -50.24 2.04
N SER A 497 -11.22 -51.03 1.00
CA SER A 497 -10.10 -52.00 0.96
C SER A 497 -9.47 -51.91 -0.43
N ALA A 498 -8.30 -51.30 -0.55
CA ALA A 498 -7.76 -50.95 -1.87
C ALA A 498 -6.84 -52.02 -2.44
N GLU A 499 -7.35 -52.77 -3.43
CA GLU A 499 -6.58 -52.84 -4.67
C GLU A 499 -6.37 -51.41 -5.15
N LEU A 500 -5.13 -51.05 -5.41
CA LEU A 500 -4.79 -49.67 -5.76
C LEU A 500 -5.23 -49.42 -7.20
N ASN A 501 -6.19 -48.51 -7.39
CA ASN A 501 -6.82 -48.31 -8.69
C ASN A 501 -5.81 -47.75 -9.71
N MET A 502 -5.55 -48.53 -10.77
CA MET A 502 -4.60 -48.25 -11.84
C MET A 502 -5.27 -47.84 -13.16
N GLU A 503 -6.59 -47.80 -13.23
CA GLU A 503 -7.32 -47.54 -14.48
C GLU A 503 -7.37 -46.05 -14.81
N GLY A 504 -7.18 -45.70 -16.08
CA GLY A 504 -7.27 -44.32 -16.56
C GLY A 504 -6.13 -43.40 -16.13
N ILE A 505 -4.96 -43.96 -15.79
CA ILE A 505 -3.74 -43.17 -15.57
C ILE A 505 -3.28 -42.58 -16.90
N ASN A 506 -3.03 -41.27 -16.92
CA ASN A 506 -2.16 -40.67 -17.92
C ASN A 506 -0.71 -40.73 -17.39
N ASP A 507 0.19 -41.46 -18.06
CA ASP A 507 1.56 -41.76 -17.59
C ASP A 507 2.53 -40.56 -17.77
N HIS A 508 2.11 -39.42 -17.24
CA HIS A 508 2.90 -38.20 -17.18
C HIS A 508 3.56 -38.11 -15.80
N ARG A 509 4.78 -38.62 -15.70
CA ARG A 509 5.63 -38.61 -14.49
C ARG A 509 6.20 -37.21 -14.17
N LYS A 510 5.34 -36.20 -14.10
CA LYS A 510 5.74 -34.80 -13.87
C LYS A 510 6.49 -34.60 -12.56
N GLU A 511 6.34 -35.50 -11.59
CA GLU A 511 7.13 -35.51 -10.36
C GLU A 511 8.63 -35.79 -10.61
N GLU A 512 8.99 -36.49 -11.68
CA GLU A 512 10.38 -36.80 -12.02
C GLU A 512 11.08 -35.59 -12.67
N GLU A 513 10.36 -34.69 -13.33
CA GLU A 513 10.89 -33.45 -13.93
C GLU A 513 10.98 -32.28 -12.94
N ARG A 514 10.49 -32.46 -11.70
CA ARG A 514 10.25 -31.36 -10.76
C ARG A 514 11.53 -30.65 -10.30
N LEU A 515 11.46 -29.33 -10.24
CA LEU A 515 12.50 -28.43 -9.74
C LEU A 515 12.01 -27.70 -8.48
N THR A 516 12.97 -27.30 -7.65
CA THR A 516 12.70 -26.47 -6.46
C THR A 516 12.28 -25.04 -6.83
N GLU A 517 11.58 -24.35 -5.94
CA GLU A 517 11.28 -22.92 -6.09
C GLU A 517 12.58 -22.11 -6.20
N ALA A 518 13.63 -22.48 -5.45
CA ALA A 518 14.96 -21.87 -5.56
C ALA A 518 15.67 -22.13 -6.90
N GLU A 519 15.21 -23.06 -7.74
CA GLU A 519 15.67 -23.25 -9.13
C GLU A 519 14.77 -22.57 -10.16
N LYS A 520 13.45 -22.56 -9.92
CA LYS A 520 12.45 -21.90 -10.78
C LYS A 520 12.51 -20.37 -10.69
N ASN A 521 12.78 -19.84 -9.50
CA ASN A 521 12.55 -18.45 -9.14
C ASN A 521 13.86 -17.77 -8.74
N GLU A 522 14.41 -16.98 -9.68
CA GLU A 522 15.68 -16.28 -9.51
C GLU A 522 15.66 -15.29 -8.33
N ARG A 523 14.49 -14.74 -7.97
CA ARG A 523 14.34 -13.86 -6.80
C ARG A 523 14.58 -14.65 -5.51
N VAL A 524 13.84 -15.74 -5.31
CA VAL A 524 13.98 -16.61 -4.12
C VAL A 524 15.42 -17.13 -4.01
N GLN A 525 16.03 -17.52 -5.13
CA GLN A 525 17.43 -17.96 -5.14
C GLN A 525 18.41 -16.86 -4.70
N LYS A 526 18.21 -15.60 -5.11
CA LYS A 526 19.03 -14.46 -4.68
C LYS A 526 18.81 -14.13 -3.20
N GLN A 527 17.56 -14.16 -2.73
CA GLN A 527 17.19 -13.93 -1.32
C GLN A 527 17.86 -14.94 -0.38
N LEU A 528 17.76 -16.24 -0.71
CA LEU A 528 18.41 -17.30 0.08
C LEU A 528 19.94 -17.15 0.10
N LYS A 529 20.57 -16.86 -1.04
CA LYS A 529 22.03 -16.63 -1.13
C LYS A 529 22.50 -15.42 -0.31
N ALA A 530 21.73 -14.33 -0.31
CA ALA A 530 22.01 -13.16 0.54
C ALA A 530 21.94 -13.53 2.02
N LEU A 531 20.85 -14.18 2.45
CA LEU A 531 20.66 -14.66 3.82
C LEU A 531 21.76 -15.65 4.27
N THR A 532 22.22 -16.56 3.41
CA THR A 532 23.39 -17.42 3.74
C THR A 532 24.62 -16.57 4.08
N SER A 533 24.87 -15.50 3.32
CA SER A 533 26.03 -14.62 3.52
C SER A 533 25.90 -13.71 4.75
N GLU A 534 24.68 -13.22 5.03
CA GLU A 534 24.36 -12.39 6.21
C GLU A 534 24.48 -13.18 7.52
N LEU A 535 23.97 -14.41 7.55
CA LEU A 535 23.94 -15.24 8.76
C LEU A 535 25.28 -15.91 9.07
N ALA A 536 26.09 -16.21 8.04
CA ALA A 536 27.40 -16.83 8.20
C ALA A 536 28.33 -16.06 9.16
N GLN A 537 28.25 -14.72 9.18
CA GLN A 537 29.07 -13.88 10.06
C GLN A 537 28.74 -14.03 11.55
N ALA A 538 27.51 -14.46 11.87
CA ALA A 538 27.02 -14.61 13.25
C ALA A 538 26.88 -16.07 13.70
N ARG A 539 27.08 -17.04 12.81
CA ARG A 539 26.88 -18.47 13.08
C ARG A 539 27.91 -19.01 14.08
N ASP A 540 27.45 -19.87 14.99
CA ASP A 540 28.30 -20.62 15.90
C ASP A 540 28.36 -22.10 15.49
N GLU A 541 29.44 -22.48 14.79
CA GLU A 541 29.60 -23.84 14.26
C GLU A 541 29.60 -24.92 15.35
N THR A 542 29.93 -24.56 16.60
CA THR A 542 29.90 -25.49 17.74
C THR A 542 28.49 -25.94 18.13
N LYS A 543 27.46 -25.27 17.61
CA LYS A 543 26.04 -25.53 17.87
C LYS A 543 25.28 -26.16 16.69
N ASN A 544 25.96 -26.45 15.57
CA ASN A 544 25.36 -27.17 14.45
C ASN A 544 24.80 -28.52 14.91
N THR A 545 23.51 -28.78 14.67
CA THR A 545 22.91 -30.08 14.98
C THR A 545 23.25 -31.12 13.90
N GLN A 546 22.98 -32.40 14.19
CA GLN A 546 23.13 -33.48 13.20
C GLN A 546 22.38 -33.21 11.89
N ASN A 547 21.19 -32.60 11.95
CA ASN A 547 20.46 -32.23 10.74
C ASN A 547 21.13 -31.07 9.98
N ASP A 548 21.71 -30.08 10.67
CA ASP A 548 22.43 -28.98 10.01
C ASP A 548 23.69 -29.49 9.30
N LEU A 549 24.37 -30.49 9.86
CA LEU A 549 25.51 -31.16 9.21
C LEU A 549 25.09 -31.97 7.98
N LEU A 550 24.03 -32.79 8.09
CA LEU A 550 23.47 -33.57 6.98
C LEU A 550 22.99 -32.68 5.83
N HIS A 551 22.27 -31.60 6.14
CA HIS A 551 21.81 -30.64 5.14
C HIS A 551 22.98 -29.91 4.47
N SER A 552 23.99 -29.49 5.25
CA SER A 552 25.21 -28.86 4.71
C SER A 552 25.99 -29.81 3.78
N GLU A 553 26.00 -31.13 4.07
CA GLU A 553 26.55 -32.12 3.14
C GLU A 553 25.71 -32.23 1.86
N ASN A 554 24.37 -32.29 1.98
CA ASN A 554 23.45 -32.35 0.84
C ASN A 554 23.68 -31.17 -0.12
N VAL A 555 23.66 -29.93 0.40
CA VAL A 555 23.91 -28.72 -0.39
C VAL A 555 25.31 -28.73 -1.02
N ARG A 556 26.35 -29.12 -0.28
CA ARG A 556 27.73 -29.25 -0.81
C ARG A 556 27.84 -30.31 -1.92
N ALA A 557 27.04 -31.37 -1.84
CA ALA A 557 26.99 -32.43 -2.86
C ALA A 557 26.05 -32.09 -4.04
N GLY A 558 25.44 -30.91 -4.07
CA GLY A 558 24.46 -30.52 -5.09
C GLY A 558 23.14 -31.31 -5.03
N ARG A 559 22.83 -31.92 -3.87
CA ARG A 559 21.60 -32.66 -3.61
C ARG A 559 20.48 -31.70 -3.16
N ASP A 560 19.27 -31.96 -3.65
CA ASP A 560 18.01 -31.38 -3.19
C ASP A 560 16.94 -32.48 -3.18
N LYS A 561 15.75 -32.16 -2.65
CA LYS A 561 14.62 -33.09 -2.52
C LYS A 561 14.30 -33.83 -3.82
N TYR A 562 14.20 -33.15 -4.96
CA TYR A 562 13.80 -33.77 -6.22
C TYR A 562 14.97 -34.44 -6.95
N LYS A 563 16.20 -33.89 -6.88
CA LYS A 563 17.40 -34.59 -7.38
C LYS A 563 17.65 -35.90 -6.62
N THR A 564 17.51 -35.90 -5.30
CA THR A 564 17.63 -37.13 -4.49
C THR A 564 16.49 -38.09 -4.77
N LEU A 565 15.23 -37.64 -4.86
CA LEU A 565 14.10 -38.51 -5.26
C LEU A 565 14.30 -39.13 -6.65
N ARG A 566 14.79 -38.38 -7.64
CA ARG A 566 15.20 -38.94 -8.95
C ARG A 566 16.27 -40.01 -8.79
N GLN A 567 17.33 -39.74 -8.02
CA GLN A 567 18.47 -40.64 -7.85
C GLN A 567 18.06 -41.99 -7.23
N ILE A 568 17.30 -41.97 -6.12
CA ILE A 568 16.93 -43.19 -5.37
C ILE A 568 15.81 -44.02 -6.01
N ARG A 569 15.24 -43.54 -7.13
CA ARG A 569 14.23 -44.24 -7.93
C ARG A 569 14.83 -44.87 -9.20
N GLN A 570 16.14 -44.69 -9.44
CA GLN A 570 16.85 -45.35 -10.54
C GLN A 570 16.87 -46.88 -10.36
N GLY A 571 17.15 -47.60 -11.44
CA GLY A 571 17.06 -49.06 -11.46
C GLY A 571 15.61 -49.57 -11.45
N ASN A 572 15.44 -50.87 -11.64
CA ASN A 572 14.13 -51.51 -11.60
C ASN A 572 13.68 -51.79 -10.15
N THR A 573 12.38 -52.00 -9.95
CA THR A 573 11.80 -52.21 -8.61
C THR A 573 12.43 -53.39 -7.86
N LYS A 574 12.80 -54.49 -8.55
CA LYS A 574 13.57 -55.59 -7.94
C LYS A 574 14.91 -55.10 -7.39
N GLN A 575 15.71 -54.39 -8.18
CA GLN A 575 17.02 -53.89 -7.74
C GLN A 575 16.90 -53.08 -6.44
N ARG A 576 15.94 -52.15 -6.37
CA ARG A 576 15.68 -51.33 -5.17
C ARG A 576 15.18 -52.14 -3.97
N ILE A 577 14.53 -53.29 -4.17
CA ILE A 577 14.17 -54.23 -3.09
C ILE A 577 15.38 -55.05 -2.64
N ASP A 578 16.22 -55.52 -3.58
CA ASP A 578 17.46 -56.24 -3.26
C ASP A 578 18.44 -55.31 -2.51
N GLU A 579 18.51 -54.01 -2.84
CA GLU A 579 19.23 -52.96 -2.12
C GLU A 579 18.65 -52.72 -0.70
N PHE A 580 17.32 -52.72 -0.54
CA PHE A 580 16.69 -52.58 0.79
C PHE A 580 17.02 -53.74 1.74
N GLU A 581 17.13 -54.95 1.20
CA GLU A 581 17.59 -56.12 1.94
C GLU A 581 19.13 -56.19 2.01
N ALA A 582 19.87 -55.30 1.35
CA ALA A 582 21.33 -55.18 1.44
C ALA A 582 21.77 -54.34 2.66
N LEU A 583 20.97 -53.33 3.04
CA LEU A 583 21.09 -52.59 4.30
C LEU A 583 21.03 -53.50 5.56
#